data_AF-A0A7W0VAM2-F1
#
_entry.id   AF-A0A7W0VAM2-F1
#
_cell.length_a   1.000
_cell.length_b   1.000
_cell.length_c   1.000
_cell.angle_alpha   90.00
_cell.angle_beta   90.00
_cell.angle_gamma   90.00
#
_symmetry.space_group_name_H-M   'P 1'
#
loop_
_entity.id
_entity.type
_entity.pdbx_description
1 polymer ?
#
loop_
_entity_poly.entity_id
_entity_poly.type
_entity_poly.pdbx_seq_one_letter_code
_entity_poly.pdbx_strand_id
1 'polypeptide(L)'
;MKSRWIVVGMLLVAAFAFAMSVWGGRWWSIDDVTIGPFGSTSCFGGGECKRGDLGWIEGASERWMRAGMATWAGGVLTMLALLGVAGAVAARRVPRLAAKMTLVSIATSLVAGILFIAQYPGVPGAAVDRGIWLFVVGVITGLVAIIAVLRGARRSEVH
;
A
#
# COMPACT_ATOMS: atom_id res chain seq x y z
N MET A 1 28.41 2.91 6.37
CA MET A 1 27.34 3.36 7.31
C MET A 1 26.25 4.21 6.67
N LYS A 2 26.58 5.25 5.89
CA LYS A 2 25.58 6.18 5.28
C LYS A 2 24.50 5.48 4.42
N SER A 3 24.91 4.56 3.53
CA SER A 3 23.98 3.82 2.65
C SER A 3 22.88 3.05 3.39
N ARG A 4 23.16 2.52 4.59
CA ARG A 4 22.18 1.78 5.39
C ARG A 4 21.00 2.64 5.82
N TRP A 5 21.28 3.85 6.31
CA TRP A 5 20.23 4.76 6.78
C TRP A 5 19.36 5.28 5.64
N ILE A 6 19.92 5.42 4.44
CA ILE A 6 19.15 5.73 3.24
C ILE A 6 18.15 4.60 2.95
N VAL A 7 18.58 3.33 3.01
CA VAL A 7 17.69 2.17 2.81
C VAL A 7 16.60 2.10 3.88
N VAL A 8 16.95 2.33 5.15
CA VAL A 8 15.96 2.39 6.24
C VAL A 8 14.94 3.50 5.99
N GLY A 9 15.39 4.71 5.62
CA GLY A 9 14.51 5.82 5.29
C GLY A 9 13.54 5.49 4.16
N MET A 10 14.03 4.89 3.06
CA MET A 10 13.18 4.45 1.96
C MET A 10 12.14 3.40 2.38
N LEU A 11 12.51 2.42 3.21
CA LEU A 11 11.58 1.42 3.73
C LEU A 11 10.48 2.06 4.58
N LEU A 12 10.82 3.03 5.42
CA LEU A 12 9.86 3.75 6.26
C LEU A 12 8.92 4.62 5.41
N VAL A 13 9.44 5.34 4.42
CA VAL A 13 8.62 6.12 3.47
C VAL A 13 7.66 5.21 2.70
N ALA A 14 8.14 4.06 2.20
CA ALA A 14 7.29 3.09 1.52
C ALA A 14 6.20 2.53 2.45
N ALA A 15 6.55 2.14 3.67
CA ALA A 15 5.60 1.62 4.65
C ALA A 15 4.53 2.68 4.99
N PHE A 16 4.93 3.92 5.21
CA PHE A 16 4.01 5.04 5.46
C PHE A 16 3.09 5.31 4.26
N ALA A 17 3.63 5.28 3.04
CA ALA A 17 2.84 5.48 1.83
C ALA A 17 1.79 4.37 1.64
N PHE A 18 2.14 3.10 1.87
CA PHE A 18 1.17 2.00 1.90
C PHE A 18 0.11 2.21 2.98
N ALA A 19 0.52 2.56 4.21
CA ALA A 19 -0.38 2.79 5.32
C ALA A 19 -1.42 3.87 4.98
N MET A 20 -0.96 5.03 4.54
CA MET A 20 -1.83 6.16 4.18
C MET A 20 -2.71 5.86 2.97
N SER A 21 -2.20 5.10 2.00
CA SER A 21 -2.98 4.70 0.83
C SER A 21 -4.16 3.79 1.20
N VAL A 22 -3.94 2.77 2.03
CA VAL A 22 -4.97 1.75 2.33
C VAL A 22 -5.85 2.10 3.53
N TRP A 23 -5.31 2.73 4.58
CA TRP A 23 -6.10 3.18 5.74
C TRP A 23 -6.79 4.52 5.49
N GLY A 24 -6.11 5.43 4.79
CA GLY A 24 -6.69 6.72 4.44
C GLY A 24 -7.80 6.58 3.40
N GLY A 25 -7.85 5.47 2.65
CA GLY A 25 -9.00 5.07 1.85
C GLY A 25 -9.42 6.08 0.77
N ARG A 26 -8.52 6.97 0.37
CA ARG A 26 -8.82 8.07 -0.56
C ARG A 26 -8.33 7.76 -1.97
N TRP A 27 -8.84 6.68 -2.56
CA TRP A 27 -8.46 6.31 -3.93
C TRP A 27 -9.29 7.05 -4.97
N TRP A 28 -10.57 7.24 -4.65
CA TRP A 28 -11.45 8.14 -5.37
C TRP A 28 -12.17 9.07 -4.39
N SER A 29 -12.61 10.21 -4.90
CA SER A 29 -13.43 11.18 -4.16
C SER A 29 -14.58 11.68 -5.02
N ILE A 30 -15.76 11.81 -4.42
CA ILE A 30 -16.98 12.39 -5.00
C ILE A 30 -17.55 13.30 -3.91
N ASP A 31 -17.54 14.61 -4.14
CA ASP A 31 -17.95 15.60 -3.13
C ASP A 31 -17.29 15.32 -1.75
N ASP A 32 -18.09 15.11 -0.70
CA ASP A 32 -17.63 14.79 0.66
C ASP A 32 -17.47 13.28 0.94
N VAL A 33 -17.55 12.45 -0.10
CA VAL A 33 -17.41 10.99 -0.03
C VAL A 33 -16.07 10.57 -0.60
N THR A 34 -15.31 9.84 0.21
CA THR A 34 -14.05 9.21 -0.20
C THR A 34 -14.24 7.71 -0.31
N ILE A 35 -13.69 7.12 -1.37
CA ILE A 35 -13.84 5.69 -1.68
C ILE A 35 -12.45 5.07 -1.74
N GLY A 36 -12.26 3.96 -1.04
CA GLY A 36 -10.99 3.27 -0.98
C GLY A 36 -11.11 1.77 -0.85
N PRO A 37 -9.97 1.08 -0.72
CA PRO A 37 -9.92 -0.38 -0.73
C PRO A 37 -10.72 -1.04 0.40
N PHE A 38 -10.80 -0.40 1.56
CA PHE A 38 -11.50 -0.94 2.72
C PHE A 38 -13.00 -0.59 2.77
N GLY A 39 -13.42 0.47 2.08
CA GLY A 39 -14.74 1.04 2.26
C GLY A 39 -14.84 2.47 1.76
N SER A 40 -15.96 3.10 2.09
CA SER A 40 -16.19 4.52 1.85
C SER A 40 -16.18 5.30 3.17
N THR A 41 -15.88 6.59 3.11
CA THR A 41 -16.03 7.50 4.24
C THR A 41 -16.72 8.76 3.77
N SER A 42 -17.82 9.13 4.42
CA SER A 42 -18.62 10.31 4.12
C SER A 42 -18.79 11.17 5.37
N CYS A 43 -18.74 12.49 5.21
CA CYS A 43 -18.88 13.44 6.31
C CYS A 43 -20.17 14.26 6.08
N PHE A 44 -21.30 13.82 6.63
CA PHE A 44 -22.57 14.52 6.44
C PHE A 44 -22.82 15.59 7.51
N GLY A 45 -23.11 16.82 7.08
CA GLY A 45 -23.99 17.78 7.78
C GLY A 45 -23.66 18.21 9.22
N GLY A 46 -22.47 17.94 9.76
CA GLY A 46 -22.16 18.30 11.16
C GLY A 46 -20.74 17.99 11.66
N GLY A 47 -19.81 17.64 10.77
CA GLY A 47 -18.40 17.40 11.10
C GLY A 47 -18.02 15.97 11.49
N GLU A 48 -18.98 15.05 11.67
CA GLU A 48 -18.69 13.64 11.93
C GLU A 48 -18.59 12.83 10.63
N CYS A 49 -17.42 12.23 10.40
CA CYS A 49 -17.19 11.34 9.27
C CYS A 49 -17.53 9.89 9.65
N LYS A 50 -18.41 9.25 8.88
CA LYS A 50 -18.83 7.87 9.08
C LYS A 50 -18.22 6.97 8.02
N ARG A 51 -17.79 5.77 8.42
CA ARG A 51 -17.38 4.72 7.49
C ARG A 51 -18.61 4.00 6.96
N GLY A 52 -18.71 3.93 5.64
CA GLY A 52 -19.70 3.13 4.93
C GLY A 52 -19.04 1.92 4.27
N ASP A 53 -19.86 0.94 3.92
CA ASP A 53 -19.44 -0.14 3.04
C ASP A 53 -19.27 0.37 1.58
N LEU A 54 -19.03 -0.56 0.66
CA LEU A 54 -18.99 -0.29 -0.78
C LEU A 54 -20.28 -0.72 -1.48
N GLY A 55 -21.26 -1.26 -0.75
CA GLY A 55 -22.48 -1.85 -1.30
C GLY A 55 -23.48 -0.83 -1.81
N TRP A 56 -23.37 0.44 -1.37
CA TRP A 56 -24.18 1.54 -1.87
C TRP A 56 -23.82 1.98 -3.29
N ILE A 57 -22.66 1.58 -3.81
CA ILE A 57 -22.21 1.96 -5.15
C ILE A 57 -22.94 1.12 -6.18
N GLU A 58 -23.81 1.75 -6.96
CA GLU A 58 -24.51 1.08 -8.06
C GLU A 58 -23.50 0.48 -9.06
N GLY A 59 -23.72 -0.78 -9.45
CA GLY A 59 -22.81 -1.52 -10.34
C GLY A 59 -21.56 -2.10 -9.65
N ALA A 60 -21.36 -1.89 -8.34
CA ALA A 60 -20.28 -2.53 -7.61
C ALA A 60 -20.43 -4.06 -7.59
N SER A 61 -19.53 -4.75 -8.27
CA SER A 61 -19.51 -6.22 -8.25
C SER A 61 -18.90 -6.77 -6.95
N GLU A 62 -19.30 -7.97 -6.56
CA GLU A 62 -18.69 -8.67 -5.42
C GLU A 62 -17.17 -8.87 -5.62
N ARG A 63 -16.75 -9.08 -6.88
CA ARG A 63 -15.33 -9.21 -7.23
C ARG A 63 -14.55 -7.93 -6.96
N TRP A 64 -15.13 -6.77 -7.27
CA TRP A 64 -14.51 -5.47 -6.98
C TRP A 64 -14.36 -5.24 -5.47
N MET A 65 -15.39 -5.55 -4.67
CA MET A 65 -15.32 -5.45 -3.21
C MET A 65 -14.25 -6.38 -2.62
N ARG A 66 -14.17 -7.63 -3.11
CA ARG A 66 -13.12 -8.58 -2.70
C ARG A 66 -11.73 -8.11 -3.11
N ALA A 67 -11.58 -7.50 -4.29
CA ALA A 67 -10.32 -6.91 -4.75
C ALA A 67 -9.91 -5.71 -3.89
N GLY A 68 -10.87 -4.88 -3.46
CA GLY A 68 -10.64 -3.81 -2.48
C GLY A 68 -10.10 -4.35 -1.17
N MET A 69 -10.78 -5.33 -0.58
CA MET A 69 -10.33 -5.97 0.67
C MET A 69 -8.96 -6.65 0.53
N ALA A 70 -8.70 -7.33 -0.59
CA ALA A 70 -7.40 -7.91 -0.89
C ALA A 70 -6.30 -6.84 -1.00
N THR A 71 -6.60 -5.70 -1.62
CA THR A 71 -5.69 -4.55 -1.74
C THR A 71 -5.39 -3.95 -0.37
N TRP A 72 -6.40 -3.79 0.48
CA TRP A 72 -6.23 -3.33 1.86
C TRP A 72 -5.35 -4.28 2.67
N ALA A 73 -5.69 -5.58 2.69
CA ALA A 73 -4.93 -6.58 3.42
C ALA A 73 -3.48 -6.70 2.91
N GLY A 74 -3.29 -6.71 1.60
CA GLY A 74 -1.98 -6.71 0.96
C GLY A 74 -1.15 -5.49 1.36
N GLY A 75 -1.73 -4.29 1.31
CA GLY A 75 -1.05 -3.06 1.71
C GLY A 75 -0.64 -3.07 3.19
N VAL A 76 -1.50 -3.55 4.09
CA VAL A 76 -1.18 -3.67 5.53
C VAL A 76 -0.06 -4.70 5.76
N LEU A 77 -0.13 -5.88 5.14
CA LEU A 77 0.92 -6.90 5.25
C LEU A 77 2.26 -6.39 4.69
N THR A 78 2.21 -5.69 3.56
CA THR A 78 3.39 -5.08 2.94
C THR A 78 4.01 -4.01 3.84
N MET A 79 3.20 -3.15 4.44
CA MET A 79 3.65 -2.16 5.44
C MET A 79 4.38 -2.85 6.60
N LEU A 80 3.77 -3.86 7.23
CA LEU A 80 4.38 -4.58 8.36
C LEU A 80 5.69 -5.28 7.95
N ALA A 81 5.72 -5.90 6.77
CA ALA A 81 6.91 -6.55 6.24
C ALA A 81 8.05 -5.54 5.98
N LEU A 82 7.74 -4.37 5.42
CA LEU A 82 8.70 -3.28 5.21
C LEU A 82 9.27 -2.78 6.55
N LEU A 83 8.44 -2.61 7.57
CA LEU A 83 8.88 -2.22 8.92
C LEU A 83 9.81 -3.28 9.55
N GLY A 84 9.47 -4.56 9.39
CA GLY A 84 10.31 -5.66 9.85
C GLY A 84 11.68 -5.68 9.17
N VAL A 85 11.73 -5.48 7.85
CA VAL A 85 12.99 -5.35 7.11
C VAL A 85 13.77 -4.10 7.55
N ALA A 86 13.10 -2.96 7.77
CA ALA A 86 13.73 -1.73 8.22
C ALA A 86 14.40 -1.92 9.60
N GLY A 87 13.71 -2.56 10.54
CA GLY A 87 14.25 -2.88 11.86
C GLY A 87 15.46 -3.82 11.77
N ALA A 88 15.39 -4.87 10.95
CA ALA A 88 16.51 -5.79 10.77
C ALA A 88 17.73 -5.11 10.12
N VAL A 89 17.51 -4.27 9.10
CA VAL A 89 18.58 -3.48 8.46
C VAL A 89 19.19 -2.50 9.46
N ALA A 90 18.37 -1.80 10.26
CA ALA A 90 18.85 -0.90 11.31
C ALA A 90 19.72 -1.64 12.35
N ALA A 91 19.31 -2.86 12.73
CA ALA A 91 20.05 -3.75 13.62
C ALA A 91 21.29 -4.41 12.99
N ARG A 92 21.71 -3.99 11.78
CA ARG A 92 22.86 -4.53 11.04
C ARG A 92 22.73 -6.00 10.65
N ARG A 93 21.52 -6.54 10.62
CA ARG A 93 21.25 -7.88 10.11
C ARG A 93 20.97 -7.80 8.62
N VAL A 94 21.21 -8.91 7.91
CA VAL A 94 20.89 -9.04 6.47
C VAL A 94 19.63 -9.91 6.35
N PRO A 95 18.42 -9.30 6.28
CA PRO A 95 17.17 -10.05 6.35
C PRO A 95 16.77 -10.63 4.99
N ARG A 96 17.60 -11.50 4.39
CA ARG A 96 17.40 -11.98 3.00
C ARG A 96 16.06 -12.68 2.81
N LEU A 97 15.66 -13.53 3.76
CA LEU A 97 14.37 -14.23 3.71
C LEU A 97 13.21 -13.23 3.83
N ALA A 98 13.25 -12.34 4.83
CA ALA A 98 12.19 -11.34 5.00
C ALA A 98 12.10 -10.41 3.78
N ALA A 99 13.21 -9.98 3.21
CA ALA A 99 13.22 -9.14 2.00
C ALA A 99 12.58 -9.84 0.79
N LYS A 100 12.81 -11.15 0.60
CA LYS A 100 12.11 -11.92 -0.44
C LYS A 100 10.61 -12.03 -0.16
N MET A 101 10.21 -12.27 1.09
CA MET A 101 8.80 -12.31 1.49
C MET A 101 8.12 -10.94 1.27
N THR A 102 8.80 -9.84 1.62
CA THR A 102 8.31 -8.48 1.35
C THR A 102 8.14 -8.23 -0.15
N LEU A 103 9.06 -8.72 -0.99
CA LEU A 103 8.93 -8.60 -2.45
C LEU A 103 7.66 -9.29 -2.97
N VAL A 104 7.39 -10.51 -2.50
CA VAL A 104 6.15 -11.24 -2.84
C VAL A 104 4.93 -10.49 -2.34
N SER A 105 4.96 -9.96 -1.12
CA SER A 105 3.87 -9.14 -0.56
C SER A 105 3.58 -7.90 -1.41
N ILE A 106 4.63 -7.17 -1.83
CA ILE A 106 4.48 -5.99 -2.71
C ILE A 106 3.83 -6.41 -4.04
N ALA A 107 4.29 -7.50 -4.65
CA ALA A 107 3.75 -8.00 -5.91
C ALA A 107 2.26 -8.39 -5.79
N THR A 108 1.89 -9.13 -4.73
CA THR A 108 0.50 -9.52 -4.46
C THR A 108 -0.38 -8.29 -4.24
N SER A 109 0.11 -7.32 -3.47
CA SER A 109 -0.61 -6.06 -3.22
C SER A 109 -0.81 -5.28 -4.51
N LEU A 110 0.21 -5.20 -5.36
CA LEU A 110 0.15 -4.53 -6.64
C LEU A 110 -0.89 -5.17 -7.56
N VAL A 111 -0.90 -6.50 -7.67
CA VAL A 111 -1.90 -7.23 -8.48
C VAL A 111 -3.31 -6.97 -7.95
N ALA A 112 -3.53 -7.05 -6.63
CA ALA A 112 -4.82 -6.74 -6.03
C ALA A 112 -5.26 -5.30 -6.32
N GLY A 113 -4.34 -4.34 -6.16
CA GLY A 113 -4.60 -2.92 -6.43
C GLY A 113 -4.94 -2.65 -7.90
N ILE A 114 -4.24 -3.29 -8.83
CA ILE A 114 -4.55 -3.23 -10.27
C ILE A 114 -5.94 -3.78 -10.54
N LEU A 115 -6.28 -4.95 -9.97
CA LEU A 115 -7.62 -5.55 -10.14
C LEU A 115 -8.71 -4.65 -9.56
N PHE A 116 -8.47 -3.99 -8.44
CA PHE A 116 -9.40 -3.06 -7.82
C PHE A 116 -9.65 -1.81 -8.66
N ILE A 117 -8.60 -1.25 -9.27
CA ILE A 117 -8.72 -0.10 -10.19
C ILE A 117 -9.43 -0.53 -11.49
N ALA A 118 -9.03 -1.66 -12.06
CA ALA A 118 -9.56 -2.13 -13.34
C ALA A 118 -11.04 -2.52 -13.27
N GLN A 119 -11.52 -2.97 -12.10
CA GLN A 119 -12.92 -3.33 -11.87
C GLN A 119 -13.75 -2.19 -11.28
N TYR A 120 -13.22 -0.97 -11.25
CA TYR A 120 -13.94 0.19 -10.72
C TYR A 120 -15.25 0.41 -11.50
N PRO A 121 -16.42 0.48 -10.83
CA PRO A 121 -17.72 0.53 -11.51
C PRO A 121 -18.02 1.85 -12.23
N GLY A 122 -17.13 2.85 -12.13
CA GLY A 122 -17.28 4.12 -12.87
C GLY A 122 -18.34 5.04 -12.26
N VAL A 123 -18.21 5.36 -10.97
CA VAL A 123 -19.19 6.23 -10.29
C VAL A 123 -19.15 7.65 -10.90
N PRO A 124 -20.29 8.20 -11.36
CA PRO A 124 -20.33 9.54 -11.94
C PRO A 124 -19.79 10.60 -10.98
N GLY A 125 -18.96 11.51 -11.50
CA GLY A 125 -18.36 12.60 -10.70
C GLY A 125 -17.15 12.19 -9.86
N ALA A 126 -16.78 10.90 -9.83
CA ALA A 126 -15.62 10.44 -9.08
C ALA A 126 -14.30 10.82 -9.75
N ALA A 127 -13.42 11.45 -8.99
CA ALA A 127 -12.06 11.75 -9.40
C ALA A 127 -11.07 10.83 -8.70
N VAL A 128 -9.95 10.52 -9.38
CA VAL A 128 -8.79 9.86 -8.78
C VAL A 128 -8.20 10.78 -7.71
N ASP A 129 -7.96 10.22 -6.53
CA ASP A 129 -7.43 10.95 -5.37
C ASP A 129 -6.06 10.38 -4.93
N ARG A 130 -5.44 11.01 -3.95
CA ARG A 130 -4.07 10.79 -3.48
C ARG A 130 -3.74 9.35 -3.08
N GLY A 131 -4.72 8.55 -2.70
CA GLY A 131 -4.54 7.17 -2.24
C GLY A 131 -3.91 6.28 -3.31
N ILE A 132 -4.30 6.45 -4.58
CA ILE A 132 -3.69 5.72 -5.71
C ILE A 132 -2.23 6.13 -5.88
N TRP A 133 -1.93 7.43 -5.85
CA TRP A 133 -0.57 7.93 -5.99
C TRP A 133 0.35 7.49 -4.84
N LEU A 134 -0.15 7.52 -3.60
CA LEU A 134 0.56 7.00 -2.43
C LEU A 134 0.83 5.50 -2.56
N PHE A 135 -0.11 4.74 -3.12
CA PHE A 135 0.09 3.31 -3.40
C PHE A 135 1.25 3.10 -4.37
N VAL A 136 1.25 3.82 -5.50
CA VAL A 136 2.30 3.75 -6.53
C VAL A 136 3.66 4.14 -5.95
N VAL A 137 3.74 5.23 -5.18
CA VAL A 137 4.97 5.66 -4.50
C VAL A 137 5.45 4.59 -3.52
N GLY A 138 4.54 3.99 -2.75
CA GLY A 138 4.85 2.89 -1.82
C GLY A 138 5.44 1.68 -2.54
N VAL A 139 4.82 1.26 -3.66
CA VAL A 139 5.30 0.15 -4.50
C VAL A 139 6.70 0.45 -5.03
N ILE A 140 6.90 1.58 -5.71
CA ILE A 140 8.19 1.91 -6.35
C ILE A 140 9.30 2.01 -5.30
N THR A 141 9.06 2.80 -4.25
CA THR A 141 10.06 3.02 -3.18
C THR A 141 10.37 1.73 -2.44
N GLY A 142 9.35 0.91 -2.15
CA GLY A 142 9.50 -0.40 -1.51
C GLY A 142 10.34 -1.36 -2.37
N LEU A 143 10.06 -1.46 -3.66
CA LEU A 143 10.83 -2.30 -4.58
C LEU A 143 12.30 -1.87 -4.65
N VAL A 144 12.57 -0.58 -4.81
CA VAL A 144 13.95 -0.04 -4.86
C VAL A 144 14.70 -0.37 -3.57
N ALA A 145 14.08 -0.14 -2.41
CA ALA A 145 14.70 -0.42 -1.12
C ALA A 145 14.97 -1.92 -0.91
N ILE A 146 14.02 -2.79 -1.25
CA ILE A 146 14.18 -4.24 -1.13
C ILE A 146 15.25 -4.78 -2.08
N ILE A 147 15.32 -4.29 -3.33
CA ILE A 147 16.38 -4.64 -4.27
C ILE A 147 17.76 -4.22 -3.71
N ALA A 148 17.85 -3.04 -3.09
CA ALA A 148 19.08 -2.59 -2.44
C ALA A 148 19.50 -3.53 -1.29
N VAL A 149 18.56 -3.96 -0.43
CA VAL A 149 18.82 -4.94 0.64
C VAL A 149 19.32 -6.27 0.06
N LEU A 150 18.66 -6.80 -0.97
CA LEU A 150 19.03 -8.07 -1.59
C LEU A 150 20.38 -8.02 -2.31
N ARG A 151 20.71 -6.90 -2.95
CA ARG A 151 22.03 -6.66 -3.57
C ARG A 151 23.12 -6.53 -2.52
N GLY A 152 22.85 -5.85 -1.41
CA GLY A 152 23.76 -5.75 -0.27
C GLY A 152 24.07 -7.13 0.33
N ALA A 153 23.05 -7.98 0.47
CA ALA A 153 23.18 -9.33 0.99
C ALA A 153 24.17 -10.20 0.17
N ARG A 154 24.07 -10.15 -1.16
CA ARG A 154 24.96 -10.94 -2.05
C ARG A 154 26.44 -10.57 -1.91
N ARG A 155 26.75 -9.30 -1.64
CA ARG A 155 28.14 -8.85 -1.49
C ARG A 155 28.79 -9.37 -0.21
N SER A 156 27.99 -9.63 0.84
CA SER A 156 28.48 -10.18 2.10
C SER A 156 28.79 -11.68 2.04
N GLU A 157 28.42 -12.39 0.98
CA GLU A 157 28.71 -13.83 0.81
C GLU A 157 30.03 -14.09 0.08
N VAL A 158 30.62 -13.05 -0.53
CA VAL A 158 31.87 -13.14 -1.32
C VAL A 158 33.10 -12.77 -0.49
N HIS A 159 32.91 -12.28 0.74
CA HIS A 159 33.95 -11.89 1.70
C HIS A 159 33.83 -12.74 2.95
#